data_AF-A0A9D6XP04-F1
#
_entry.id   AF-A0A9D6XP04-F1
#
_cell.length_a   1.000
_cell.length_b   1.000
_cell.length_c   1.000
_cell.angle_alpha   90.00
_cell.angle_beta   90.00
_cell.angle_gamma   90.00
#
_symmetry.space_group_name_H-M   'P 1'
#
loop_
_entity.id
_entity.type
_entity.pdbx_description
1 polymer ?
#
loop_
_entity_poly.entity_id
_entity_poly.type
_entity_poly.pdbx_seq_one_letter_code
_entity_poly.pdbx_strand_id
1 'polypeptide(L)'
;MRAIFFLITLLLIQSTTCRSFAGESGEWAKEAALLHGETHKARRIEVISPDKRKVAVISGVTLGVRMDGKNLTVTGHTEIETLAEMQWSADSSAFFITESYGGAVGDWHVTVYLLGEKKVESYDVTQKAFPAFKKHFVCIEPEDPNFGALKWLEGSKKLLVAAEVPPHSSCPEMGKLRGYVIEVPSGNILKEYEEDKLRTIFGEYFGNRLSR
;
A
#
# COMPACT_ATOMS: atom_id res chain seq x y z
N MET A 1 -25.32 55.25 -29.59
CA MET A 1 -24.76 54.55 -28.40
C MET A 1 -25.65 53.36 -28.09
N ARG A 2 -25.23 52.13 -28.42
CA ARG A 2 -25.93 50.89 -28.09
C ARG A 2 -25.02 50.09 -27.14
N ALA A 3 -25.48 49.89 -25.91
CA ALA A 3 -24.76 49.13 -24.90
C ALA A 3 -25.03 47.63 -25.10
N ILE A 4 -23.95 46.84 -25.19
CA ILE A 4 -23.96 45.38 -25.29
C ILE A 4 -23.87 44.84 -23.86
N PHE A 5 -24.91 44.17 -23.39
CA PHE A 5 -24.90 43.41 -22.14
C PHE A 5 -24.27 42.03 -22.39
N PHE A 6 -23.09 41.79 -21.84
CA PHE A 6 -22.48 40.46 -21.76
C PHE A 6 -23.07 39.70 -20.56
N LEU A 7 -23.80 38.63 -20.83
CA LEU A 7 -24.26 37.67 -19.82
C LEU A 7 -23.13 36.66 -19.58
N ILE A 8 -22.46 36.73 -18.43
CA ILE A 8 -21.47 35.74 -18.00
C ILE A 8 -22.22 34.64 -17.24
N THR A 9 -22.41 33.49 -17.89
CA THR A 9 -22.98 32.30 -17.26
C THR A 9 -21.90 31.59 -16.47
N LEU A 10 -21.95 31.71 -15.13
CA LEU A 10 -21.05 31.04 -14.20
C LEU A 10 -21.42 29.55 -14.13
N LEU A 11 -20.66 28.67 -14.79
CA LEU A 11 -20.82 27.22 -14.66
C LEU A 11 -20.26 26.79 -13.29
N LEU A 12 -21.15 26.50 -12.34
CA LEU A 12 -20.82 25.81 -11.09
C LEU A 12 -20.44 24.37 -11.42
N ILE A 13 -19.13 24.10 -11.51
CA ILE A 13 -18.59 22.74 -11.50
C ILE A 13 -18.91 22.18 -10.11
N GLN A 14 -19.97 21.38 -10.02
CA GLN A 14 -20.20 20.56 -8.84
C GLN A 14 -19.08 19.52 -8.78
N SER A 15 -18.03 19.84 -8.04
CA SER A 15 -17.06 18.88 -7.56
C SER A 15 -17.83 17.81 -6.81
N THR A 16 -18.09 16.69 -7.47
CA THR A 16 -18.59 15.49 -6.83
C THR A 16 -17.52 15.10 -5.82
N THR A 17 -17.74 15.47 -4.57
CA THR A 17 -16.98 14.98 -3.43
C THR A 17 -17.00 13.46 -3.53
N CYS A 18 -15.85 12.90 -3.90
CA CYS A 18 -15.61 11.48 -3.84
C CYS A 18 -15.91 11.08 -2.39
N ARG A 19 -16.92 10.24 -2.19
CA ARG A 19 -17.11 9.59 -0.88
C ARG A 19 -15.85 8.75 -0.67
N SER A 20 -14.88 9.31 0.03
CA SER A 20 -13.93 8.53 0.80
C SER A 20 -14.81 7.63 1.66
N PHE A 21 -14.71 6.32 1.44
CA PHE A 21 -15.08 5.40 2.49
C PHE A 21 -14.27 5.87 3.70
N ALA A 22 -14.96 6.35 4.75
CA ALA A 22 -14.39 6.44 6.08
C ALA A 22 -14.21 4.98 6.55
N GLY A 23 -13.26 4.29 5.92
CA GLY A 23 -12.90 2.92 6.24
C GLY A 23 -12.08 2.91 7.51
N GLU A 24 -12.11 1.77 8.20
CA GLU A 24 -11.13 1.46 9.23
C GLU A 24 -9.71 1.66 8.67
N SER A 25 -8.84 2.27 9.47
CA SER A 25 -7.43 2.45 9.13
C SER A 25 -6.77 1.08 8.94
N GLY A 26 -5.87 0.98 7.96
CA GLY A 26 -4.95 -0.16 7.85
C GLY A 26 -4.08 -0.32 9.09
N GLU A 27 -3.43 -1.47 9.19
CA GLU A 27 -2.38 -1.74 10.17
C GLU A 27 -1.14 -0.90 9.87
N TRP A 28 -0.67 -0.88 8.61
CA TRP A 28 0.53 -0.14 8.24
C TRP A 28 0.22 1.23 7.63
N ALA A 29 -0.73 1.29 6.70
CA ALA A 29 -1.15 2.52 6.02
C ALA A 29 -2.56 2.94 6.42
N LYS A 30 -2.69 4.18 6.89
CA LYS A 30 -3.99 4.78 7.26
C LYS A 30 -5.00 4.80 6.11
N GLU A 31 -4.50 4.98 4.89
CA GLU A 31 -5.31 5.13 3.68
C GLU A 31 -5.49 3.80 2.92
N ALA A 32 -4.97 2.69 3.43
CA ALA A 32 -5.15 1.38 2.81
C ALA A 32 -6.53 0.79 3.15
N ALA A 33 -7.13 0.12 2.17
CA ALA A 33 -8.32 -0.69 2.38
C ALA A 33 -7.92 -2.00 3.07
N LEU A 34 -8.50 -2.28 4.24
CA LEU A 34 -8.37 -3.59 4.86
C LEU A 34 -8.96 -4.67 3.95
N LEU A 35 -8.22 -5.75 3.80
CA LEU A 35 -8.66 -6.91 3.05
C LEU A 35 -9.17 -8.02 3.97
N HIS A 36 -9.57 -7.77 5.22
CA HIS A 36 -10.06 -8.83 6.10
C HIS A 36 -11.44 -9.37 5.68
N GLY A 37 -11.67 -10.66 5.91
CA GLY A 37 -12.99 -11.29 5.84
C GLY A 37 -13.16 -12.33 6.95
N GLU A 38 -14.41 -12.67 7.29
CA GLU A 38 -14.72 -13.59 8.40
C GLU A 38 -13.99 -14.95 8.30
N THR A 39 -13.78 -15.46 7.07
CA THR A 39 -13.00 -16.68 6.81
C THR A 39 -12.37 -16.66 5.41
N HIS A 40 -11.32 -17.46 5.19
CA HIS A 40 -10.68 -17.67 3.88
C HIS A 40 -11.65 -18.11 2.76
N LYS A 41 -12.78 -18.76 3.07
CA LYS A 41 -13.71 -19.27 2.04
C LYS A 41 -14.82 -18.28 1.70
N ALA A 42 -15.21 -17.43 2.65
CA ALA A 42 -16.28 -16.45 2.47
C ALA A 42 -15.77 -15.06 2.04
N ARG A 43 -14.46 -14.82 2.12
CA ARG A 43 -13.84 -13.54 1.76
C ARG A 43 -14.05 -13.21 0.29
N ARG A 44 -14.81 -12.14 0.01
CA ARG A 44 -14.89 -11.52 -1.31
C ARG A 44 -14.84 -10.01 -1.17
N ILE A 45 -13.74 -9.41 -1.60
CA ILE A 45 -13.47 -7.97 -1.43
C ILE A 45 -13.14 -7.38 -2.78
N GLU A 46 -13.73 -6.22 -3.07
CA GLU A 46 -13.48 -5.48 -4.30
C GLU A 46 -12.95 -4.08 -3.95
N VAL A 47 -11.74 -3.76 -4.41
CA VAL A 47 -11.12 -2.45 -4.21
C VAL A 47 -11.03 -1.74 -5.57
N ILE A 48 -11.81 -0.68 -5.72
CA ILE A 48 -11.95 0.08 -6.98
C ILE A 48 -10.80 1.09 -7.10
N SER A 49 -10.20 1.19 -8.29
CA SER A 49 -9.13 2.16 -8.57
C SER A 49 -9.65 3.61 -8.59
N PRO A 50 -8.79 4.62 -8.39
CA PRO A 50 -9.18 6.03 -8.43
C PRO A 50 -9.88 6.47 -9.73
N ASP A 51 -9.44 5.96 -10.88
CA ASP A 51 -10.06 6.21 -12.19
C ASP A 51 -11.38 5.45 -12.41
N LYS A 52 -11.76 4.57 -11.47
CA LYS A 52 -12.95 3.69 -11.49
C LYS A 52 -13.02 2.70 -12.65
N ARG A 53 -11.91 2.51 -13.35
CA ARG A 53 -11.83 1.59 -14.50
C ARG A 53 -11.27 0.24 -14.13
N LYS A 54 -10.55 0.13 -13.01
CA LYS A 54 -10.01 -1.13 -12.51
C LYS A 54 -10.59 -1.50 -11.17
N VAL A 55 -10.61 -2.80 -10.92
CA VAL A 55 -11.03 -3.38 -9.66
C VAL A 55 -10.10 -4.54 -9.33
N ALA A 56 -9.46 -4.49 -8.16
CA ALA A 56 -8.80 -5.65 -7.58
C ALA A 56 -9.84 -6.44 -6.81
N VAL A 57 -9.90 -7.73 -7.04
CA VAL A 57 -10.88 -8.65 -6.46
C VAL A 57 -10.11 -9.70 -5.67
N ILE A 58 -10.32 -9.74 -4.37
CA ILE A 58 -9.85 -10.84 -3.53
C ILE A 58 -11.00 -11.82 -3.38
N SER A 59 -10.83 -13.04 -3.88
CA SER A 59 -11.82 -14.13 -3.77
C SER A 59 -11.18 -15.29 -3.02
N GLY A 60 -11.58 -15.44 -1.76
CA GLY A 60 -10.91 -16.28 -0.79
C GLY A 60 -9.49 -15.79 -0.51
N VAL A 61 -8.50 -16.52 -0.99
CA VAL A 61 -7.09 -16.11 -0.98
C VAL A 61 -6.60 -15.66 -2.36
N THR A 62 -7.41 -15.77 -3.41
CA THR A 62 -6.92 -15.49 -4.77
C THR A 62 -7.14 -14.03 -5.15
N LEU A 63 -6.08 -13.35 -5.58
CA LEU A 63 -6.13 -12.05 -6.23
C LEU A 63 -6.50 -12.20 -7.72
N GLY A 64 -7.54 -11.48 -8.13
CA GLY A 64 -7.86 -11.18 -9.52
C GLY A 64 -7.88 -9.69 -9.76
N VAL A 65 -7.67 -9.26 -11.00
CA VAL A 65 -7.78 -7.85 -11.39
C VAL A 65 -8.66 -7.73 -12.63
N ARG A 66 -9.58 -6.77 -12.62
CA ARG A 66 -10.43 -6.42 -13.76
C ARG A 66 -10.11 -5.02 -14.26
N MET A 67 -10.15 -4.81 -15.57
CA MET A 67 -10.09 -3.50 -16.23
C MET A 67 -11.21 -3.41 -17.27
N ASP A 68 -12.06 -2.38 -17.15
CA ASP A 68 -13.24 -2.17 -17.99
C ASP A 68 -14.11 -3.44 -18.14
N GLY A 69 -14.31 -4.15 -17.03
CA GLY A 69 -15.09 -5.40 -16.97
C GLY A 69 -14.37 -6.66 -17.45
N LYS A 70 -13.15 -6.57 -17.98
CA LYS A 70 -12.37 -7.73 -18.44
C LYS A 70 -11.34 -8.15 -17.40
N ASN A 71 -11.18 -9.45 -17.19
CA ASN A 71 -10.13 -9.98 -16.33
C ASN A 71 -8.75 -9.78 -16.98
N LEU A 72 -7.78 -9.33 -16.18
CA LEU A 72 -6.37 -9.31 -16.54
C LEU A 72 -5.67 -10.55 -16.00
N THR A 73 -4.63 -11.00 -16.70
CA THR A 73 -3.78 -12.09 -16.21
C THR A 73 -2.83 -11.55 -15.15
N VAL A 74 -2.96 -12.01 -13.91
CA VAL A 74 -2.02 -11.68 -12.83
C VAL A 74 -0.87 -12.69 -12.85
N THR A 75 0.37 -12.22 -12.83
CA THR A 75 1.57 -13.06 -12.85
C THR A 75 2.41 -12.85 -11.59
N GLY A 76 2.93 -13.94 -11.04
CA GLY A 76 3.70 -13.97 -9.80
C GLY A 76 2.82 -14.23 -8.58
N HIS A 77 2.90 -13.38 -7.55
CA HIS A 77 2.20 -13.58 -6.28
C HIS A 77 0.69 -13.32 -6.39
N THR A 78 -0.13 -14.35 -6.25
CA THR A 78 -1.60 -14.27 -6.36
C THR A 78 -2.36 -14.73 -5.13
N GLU A 79 -1.66 -15.27 -4.12
CA GLU A 79 -2.27 -15.77 -2.88
C GLU A 79 -2.14 -14.70 -1.80
N ILE A 80 -3.27 -14.20 -1.32
CA ILE A 80 -3.36 -13.09 -0.38
C ILE A 80 -3.81 -13.60 0.99
N GLU A 81 -3.01 -13.30 2.00
CA GLU A 81 -3.24 -13.66 3.39
C GLU A 81 -4.47 -12.97 3.95
N THR A 82 -5.03 -13.52 5.03
CA THR A 82 -6.25 -12.97 5.66
C THR A 82 -6.01 -11.62 6.31
N LEU A 83 -4.86 -11.46 6.95
CA LEU A 83 -4.38 -10.18 7.47
C LEU A 83 -3.62 -9.46 6.38
N ALA A 84 -4.34 -8.68 5.58
CA ALA A 84 -3.80 -7.91 4.48
C ALA A 84 -4.51 -6.57 4.33
N GLU A 85 -3.82 -5.63 3.69
CA GLU A 85 -4.34 -4.32 3.33
C GLU A 85 -3.82 -3.92 1.94
N MET A 86 -4.56 -3.05 1.26
CA MET A 86 -4.26 -2.68 -0.12
C MET A 86 -4.46 -1.19 -0.37
N GLN A 87 -3.59 -0.58 -1.17
CA GLN A 87 -3.80 0.77 -1.66
C GLN A 87 -3.47 0.90 -3.15
N TRP A 88 -4.39 1.50 -3.90
CA TRP A 88 -4.14 1.94 -5.28
C TRP A 88 -3.24 3.18 -5.33
N SER A 89 -2.38 3.25 -6.35
CA SER A 89 -1.69 4.48 -6.71
C SER A 89 -2.67 5.51 -7.27
N ALA A 90 -2.37 6.80 -7.08
CA ALA A 90 -3.27 7.88 -7.50
C ALA A 90 -3.54 7.92 -9.01
N ASP A 91 -2.56 7.49 -9.82
CA ASP A 91 -2.66 7.40 -11.28
C ASP A 91 -3.32 6.09 -11.77
N SER A 92 -3.79 5.24 -10.84
CA SER A 92 -4.47 3.97 -11.14
C SER A 92 -3.65 3.00 -12.00
N SER A 93 -2.32 3.13 -12.00
CA SER A 93 -1.42 2.26 -12.77
C SER A 93 -0.77 1.16 -11.92
N ALA A 94 -0.88 1.25 -10.59
CA ALA A 94 -0.36 0.26 -9.67
C ALA A 94 -1.22 0.15 -8.40
N PHE A 95 -1.01 -0.92 -7.64
CA PHE A 95 -1.42 -1.00 -6.25
C PHE A 95 -0.40 -1.82 -5.46
N PHE A 96 -0.37 -1.66 -4.15
CA PHE A 96 0.39 -2.53 -3.27
C PHE A 96 -0.55 -3.34 -2.41
N ILE A 97 -0.08 -4.49 -1.95
CA ILE A 97 -0.64 -5.24 -0.84
C ILE A 97 0.45 -5.37 0.22
N THR A 98 0.11 -4.98 1.44
CA THR A 98 0.88 -5.32 2.64
C THR A 98 0.11 -6.40 3.36
N GLU A 99 0.76 -7.52 3.68
CA GLU A 99 0.08 -8.65 4.30
C GLU A 99 0.98 -9.39 5.27
N SER A 100 0.39 -10.23 6.11
CA SER A 100 1.10 -10.97 7.13
C SER A 100 0.89 -12.47 7.07
N TYR A 101 2.00 -13.19 7.09
CA TYR A 101 2.04 -14.61 7.40
C TYR A 101 2.16 -14.82 8.92
N GLY A 102 1.11 -15.35 9.56
CA GLY A 102 1.10 -15.60 11.01
C GLY A 102 0.35 -14.56 11.85
N GLY A 103 -0.39 -13.63 11.21
CA GLY A 103 -1.27 -12.69 11.92
C GLY A 103 -0.53 -11.47 12.46
N ALA A 104 -1.09 -10.75 13.44
CA ALA A 104 -0.60 -9.41 13.79
C ALA A 104 0.88 -9.35 14.24
N VAL A 105 1.41 -10.46 14.76
CA VAL A 105 2.81 -10.61 15.17
C VAL A 105 3.64 -11.43 14.16
N GLY A 106 3.06 -11.80 13.02
CA GLY A 106 3.73 -12.61 12.01
C GLY A 106 4.73 -11.83 11.16
N ASP A 107 5.17 -12.48 10.09
CA ASP A 107 6.06 -11.91 9.08
C ASP A 107 5.23 -11.01 8.16
N TRP A 108 5.68 -9.77 7.94
CA TRP A 108 4.99 -8.80 7.10
C TRP A 108 5.78 -8.47 5.85
N HIS A 109 5.12 -8.53 4.70
CA HIS A 109 5.73 -8.24 3.41
C HIS A 109 4.87 -7.33 2.54
N VAL A 110 5.54 -6.68 1.57
CA VAL A 110 4.93 -5.77 0.61
C VAL A 110 5.10 -6.32 -0.79
N THR A 111 3.98 -6.51 -1.49
CA THR A 111 3.98 -6.81 -2.92
C THR A 111 3.39 -5.64 -3.70
N VAL A 112 4.09 -5.16 -4.73
CA VAL A 112 3.60 -4.16 -5.68
C VAL A 112 3.12 -4.82 -6.95
N TYR A 113 1.95 -4.41 -7.42
CA TYR A 113 1.32 -4.88 -8.64
C TYR A 113 1.26 -3.76 -9.67
N LEU A 114 1.94 -3.92 -10.81
CA LEU A 114 1.91 -2.98 -11.93
C LEU A 114 0.96 -3.45 -13.01
N LEU A 115 0.09 -2.55 -13.47
CA LEU A 115 -0.90 -2.86 -14.49
C LEU A 115 -0.36 -2.53 -15.89
N GLY A 116 -0.30 -3.53 -16.75
CA GLY A 116 -0.19 -3.37 -18.20
C GLY A 116 -1.55 -3.45 -18.89
N GLU A 117 -1.56 -3.44 -20.22
CA GLU A 117 -2.80 -3.50 -21.01
C GLU A 117 -3.57 -4.81 -20.85
N LYS A 118 -2.87 -5.93 -20.63
CA LYS A 118 -3.43 -7.28 -20.59
C LYS A 118 -3.02 -8.11 -19.38
N LYS A 119 -1.99 -7.67 -18.66
CA LYS A 119 -1.41 -8.40 -17.54
C LYS A 119 -1.15 -7.49 -16.35
N VAL A 120 -1.07 -8.08 -15.18
CA VAL A 120 -0.62 -7.44 -13.94
C VAL A 120 0.61 -8.19 -13.46
N GLU A 121 1.71 -7.47 -13.28
CA GLU A 121 2.99 -8.05 -12.83
C GLU A 121 3.22 -7.68 -11.36
N SER A 122 3.60 -8.67 -10.56
CA SER A 122 3.94 -8.48 -9.15
C SER A 122 5.44 -8.34 -8.94
N TYR A 123 5.82 -7.50 -7.98
CA TYR A 123 7.21 -7.19 -7.64
C TYR A 123 7.35 -7.10 -6.12
N ASP A 124 8.35 -7.79 -5.58
CA ASP A 124 8.88 -7.49 -4.25
C ASP A 124 9.86 -6.33 -4.37
N VAL A 125 9.40 -5.15 -3.95
CA VAL A 125 10.19 -3.91 -4.01
C VAL A 125 11.10 -3.73 -2.79
N THR A 126 11.03 -4.62 -1.80
CA THR A 126 11.74 -4.48 -0.52
C THR A 126 13.11 -5.17 -0.50
N GLN A 127 13.42 -5.98 -1.50
CA GLN A 127 14.66 -6.79 -1.58
C GLN A 127 15.95 -6.03 -1.30
N LYS A 128 16.04 -4.75 -1.68
CA LYS A 128 17.22 -3.91 -1.41
C LYS A 128 17.15 -3.21 -0.05
N ALA A 129 15.96 -2.84 0.39
CA ALA A 129 15.73 -2.25 1.72
C ALA A 129 15.97 -3.26 2.84
N PHE A 130 15.67 -4.54 2.61
CA PHE A 130 15.88 -5.63 3.57
C PHE A 130 17.33 -5.68 4.11
N PRO A 131 18.38 -5.88 3.28
CA PRO A 131 19.75 -5.93 3.78
C PRO A 131 20.28 -4.56 4.22
N ALA A 132 19.66 -3.46 3.77
CA ALA A 132 19.99 -2.13 4.28
C ALA A 132 19.51 -1.99 5.73
N PHE A 133 18.25 -2.32 6.00
CA PHE A 133 17.64 -2.24 7.33
C PHE A 133 18.26 -3.21 8.32
N LYS A 134 18.57 -4.44 7.88
CA LYS A 134 19.18 -5.49 8.70
C LYS A 134 20.50 -5.10 9.35
N LYS A 135 21.21 -4.08 8.83
CA LYS A 135 22.45 -3.54 9.41
C LYS A 135 22.21 -2.68 10.66
N HIS A 136 20.96 -2.31 10.93
CA HIS A 136 20.61 -1.36 11.98
C HIS A 136 20.05 -2.00 13.25
N PHE A 137 20.00 -3.33 13.33
CA PHE A 137 19.57 -4.05 14.52
C PHE A 137 20.23 -5.41 14.61
N VAL A 138 20.34 -5.93 15.83
CA VAL A 138 20.80 -7.29 16.10
C VAL A 138 19.82 -7.95 17.05
N CYS A 139 19.38 -9.15 16.70
CA CYS A 139 18.54 -9.99 17.55
C CYS A 139 19.37 -11.17 18.07
N ILE A 140 18.94 -11.73 19.20
CA ILE A 140 19.55 -12.92 19.82
C ILE A 140 19.41 -14.10 18.86
N GLU A 141 18.23 -14.24 18.26
CA GLU A 141 17.94 -15.19 17.19
C GLU A 141 17.81 -14.44 15.86
N PRO A 142 18.21 -15.05 14.72
CA PRO A 142 18.05 -14.41 13.42
C PRO A 142 16.57 -14.15 13.09
N GLU A 143 16.20 -12.87 12.98
CA GLU A 143 14.79 -12.43 12.77
C GLU A 143 14.68 -11.48 11.58
N ASP A 144 13.87 -11.81 10.59
CA ASP A 144 13.75 -10.97 9.40
C ASP A 144 12.88 -9.73 9.67
N PRO A 145 13.25 -8.55 9.16
CA PRO A 145 12.45 -7.36 9.38
C PRO A 145 11.09 -7.42 8.71
N ASN A 146 10.10 -6.85 9.39
CA ASN A 146 8.78 -6.65 8.85
C ASN A 146 8.74 -5.41 7.94
N PHE A 147 8.04 -5.50 6.82
CA PHE A 147 7.83 -4.38 5.92
C PHE A 147 6.36 -4.09 5.72
N GLY A 148 6.01 -2.80 5.72
CA GLY A 148 4.71 -2.32 5.28
C GLY A 148 4.78 -1.07 4.43
N ALA A 149 3.97 -1.03 3.38
CA ALA A 149 3.84 0.14 2.54
C ALA A 149 2.94 1.16 3.21
N LEU A 150 3.36 2.43 3.20
CA LEU A 150 2.65 3.53 3.84
C LEU A 150 1.89 4.40 2.84
N LYS A 151 2.56 4.77 1.73
CA LYS A 151 2.01 5.71 0.77
C LYS A 151 2.67 5.65 -0.59
N TRP A 152 1.86 5.74 -1.64
CA TRP A 152 2.30 6.06 -3.00
C TRP A 152 2.80 7.51 -3.12
N LEU A 153 3.94 7.69 -3.80
CA LEU A 153 4.54 8.98 -4.07
C LEU A 153 4.73 9.16 -5.59
N GLU A 154 4.42 10.35 -6.09
CA GLU A 154 4.55 10.68 -7.53
C GLU A 154 3.79 9.69 -8.44
N GLY A 155 2.52 9.39 -8.09
CA GLY A 155 1.72 8.38 -8.79
C GLY A 155 2.15 6.97 -8.38
N SER A 156 2.51 6.12 -9.33
CA SER A 156 3.02 4.76 -9.08
C SER A 156 4.55 4.66 -9.07
N LYS A 157 5.28 5.77 -9.24
CA LYS A 157 6.73 5.73 -9.47
C LYS A 157 7.55 5.46 -8.22
N LYS A 158 7.04 5.86 -7.07
CA LYS A 158 7.75 5.75 -5.79
C LYS A 158 6.80 5.26 -4.71
N LEU A 159 7.35 4.49 -3.78
CA LEU A 159 6.62 3.98 -2.64
C LEU A 159 7.38 4.32 -1.36
N LEU A 160 6.68 4.91 -0.39
CA LEU A 160 7.17 5.00 0.97
C LEU A 160 6.83 3.70 1.69
N VAL A 161 7.85 3.00 2.19
CA VAL A 161 7.71 1.82 3.03
C VAL A 161 8.34 2.05 4.40
N ALA A 162 7.77 1.45 5.43
CA ALA A 162 8.38 1.32 6.74
C ALA A 162 8.94 -0.09 6.90
N ALA A 163 10.14 -0.17 7.47
CA ALA A 163 10.73 -1.39 7.97
C ALA A 163 10.69 -1.37 9.50
N GLU A 164 10.35 -2.49 10.11
CA GLU A 164 10.21 -2.64 11.56
C GLU A 164 11.00 -3.86 12.03
N VAL A 165 11.74 -3.72 13.13
CA VAL A 165 12.28 -4.88 13.84
C VAL A 165 11.10 -5.65 14.43
N PRO A 166 10.94 -6.96 14.16
CA PRO A 166 9.78 -7.71 14.62
C PRO A 166 9.54 -7.52 16.11
N PRO A 167 8.27 -7.44 16.55
CA PRO A 167 7.91 -7.25 17.96
C PRO A 167 8.12 -8.53 18.79
N HIS A 168 9.23 -9.24 18.58
CA HIS A 168 9.60 -10.50 19.23
C HIS A 168 10.62 -10.25 20.34
N SER A 169 10.50 -10.99 21.45
CA SER A 169 11.40 -10.86 22.61
C SER A 169 12.84 -11.28 22.31
N SER A 170 13.08 -11.97 21.19
CA SER A 170 14.39 -12.29 20.63
C SER A 170 15.16 -11.03 20.17
N CYS A 171 14.46 -9.91 19.95
CA CYS A 171 15.04 -8.66 19.46
C CYS A 171 15.03 -7.57 20.55
N PRO A 172 16.20 -7.14 21.08
CA PRO A 172 16.28 -6.05 22.06
C PRO A 172 15.74 -4.71 21.54
N GLU A 173 15.80 -4.49 20.23
CA GLU A 173 15.33 -3.29 19.53
C GLU A 173 13.96 -3.51 18.87
N MET A 174 13.14 -4.42 19.39
CA MET A 174 11.81 -4.72 18.86
C MET A 174 10.95 -3.45 18.66
N GLY A 175 10.28 -3.35 17.51
CA GLY A 175 9.47 -2.19 17.14
C GLY A 175 10.25 -0.98 16.62
N LYS A 176 11.59 -1.01 16.59
CA LYS A 176 12.40 0.04 15.96
C LYS A 176 12.06 0.18 14.48
N LEU A 177 11.90 1.42 14.01
CA LEU A 177 11.50 1.71 12.64
C LEU A 177 12.60 2.37 11.81
N ARG A 178 12.54 2.15 10.49
CA ARG A 178 13.15 3.02 9.47
C ARG A 178 12.24 3.17 8.27
N GLY A 179 12.32 4.31 7.60
CA GLY A 179 11.54 4.59 6.40
C GLY A 179 12.41 4.55 5.14
N TYR A 180 11.86 4.02 4.06
CA TYR A 180 12.53 3.97 2.76
C TYR A 180 11.59 4.51 1.68
N VAL A 181 12.07 5.47 0.89
CA VAL A 181 11.43 5.81 -0.39
C VAL A 181 12.10 4.98 -1.46
N ILE A 182 11.30 4.15 -2.10
CA ILE A 182 11.76 3.15 -3.06
C ILE A 182 11.23 3.49 -4.45
N GLU A 183 12.06 3.32 -5.47
CA GLU A 183 11.65 3.38 -6.87
C GLU A 183 10.94 2.10 -7.30
N VAL A 184 9.84 2.25 -8.03
CA VAL A 184 9.03 1.14 -8.54
C VAL A 184 9.24 0.98 -10.06
N PRO A 185 9.43 -0.24 -10.59
CA PRO A 185 9.47 -1.53 -9.88
C PRO A 185 10.85 -1.95 -9.39
N SER A 186 11.90 -1.14 -9.59
CA SER A 186 13.29 -1.58 -9.42
C SER A 186 13.70 -1.93 -7.98
N GLY A 187 12.94 -1.48 -6.99
CA GLY A 187 13.27 -1.63 -5.58
C GLY A 187 14.43 -0.74 -5.13
N ASN A 188 14.93 0.18 -5.99
CA ASN A 188 16.05 1.04 -5.63
C ASN A 188 15.68 1.96 -4.47
N ILE A 189 16.52 2.01 -3.44
CA ILE A 189 16.37 2.96 -2.33
C ILE A 189 16.78 4.34 -2.84
N LEU A 190 15.83 5.26 -2.90
CA LEU A 190 16.05 6.65 -3.29
C LEU A 190 16.34 7.53 -2.07
N LYS A 191 15.77 7.18 -0.91
CA LYS A 191 15.96 7.92 0.34
C LYS A 191 15.67 7.04 1.54
N GLU A 192 16.41 7.29 2.61
CA GLU A 192 16.23 6.66 3.92
C GLU A 192 15.83 7.71 4.97
N TYR A 193 15.03 7.28 5.93
CA TYR A 193 14.60 8.07 7.08
C TYR A 193 14.83 7.29 8.37
N GLU A 194 15.49 7.94 9.31
CA GLU A 194 15.45 7.53 10.72
C GLU A 194 14.03 7.69 11.27
N GLU A 195 13.71 6.96 12.34
CA GLU A 195 12.37 6.89 12.92
C GLU A 195 11.78 8.26 13.29
N ASP A 196 12.56 9.13 13.92
CA ASP A 196 12.15 10.47 14.35
C ASP A 196 11.67 11.32 13.15
N LYS A 197 12.45 11.31 12.06
CA LYS A 197 12.13 12.02 10.82
C LYS A 197 10.97 11.35 10.09
N LEU A 198 10.91 10.02 10.06
CA LEU A 198 9.81 9.28 9.44
C LEU A 198 8.48 9.66 10.11
N ARG A 199 8.41 9.61 11.44
CA ARG A 199 7.21 9.98 12.21
C ARG A 199 6.85 11.45 12.02
N THR A 200 7.84 12.34 12.04
CA THR A 200 7.60 13.78 11.88
C THR A 200 7.03 14.13 10.50
N ILE A 201 7.56 13.52 9.44
CA ILE A 201 7.20 13.89 8.06
C ILE A 201 5.98 13.10 7.57
N PHE A 202 5.85 11.83 7.96
CA PHE A 202 4.88 10.90 7.38
C PHE A 202 3.94 10.26 8.40
N GLY A 203 4.01 10.65 9.68
CA GLY A 203 3.18 10.08 10.75
C GLY A 203 1.68 10.20 10.49
N GLU A 204 1.24 11.16 9.68
CA GLU A 204 -0.18 11.26 9.29
C GLU A 204 -0.68 10.07 8.44
N TYR A 205 0.23 9.32 7.81
CA TYR A 205 -0.08 8.15 6.96
C TYR A 205 0.04 6.83 7.71
N PHE A 206 0.48 6.85 8.97
CA PHE A 206 0.67 5.65 9.77
C PHE A 206 -0.67 5.00 10.10
N GLY A 207 -0.73 3.69 9.85
CA GLY A 207 -1.83 2.84 10.29
C GLY A 207 -1.77 2.54 11.79
N ASN A 208 -2.67 1.68 12.26
CA ASN A 208 -2.86 1.36 13.67
C ASN A 208 -1.59 0.80 14.34
N ARG A 209 -0.81 0.01 13.60
CA ARG A 209 0.42 -0.63 14.08
C ARG A 209 1.48 0.39 14.46
N LEU A 210 1.63 1.43 13.64
CA LEU A 210 2.72 2.41 13.76
C LEU A 210 2.32 3.66 14.55
N SER A 211 1.02 3.88 14.78
CA SER A 211 0.47 5.07 15.45
C SER A 211 0.68 5.11 16.97
N ARG A 212 1.39 4.13 17.53
CA ARG A 212 1.69 4.04 18.96
C ARG A 212 2.97 4.80 19.32
#